data_AF-A0A543NJY1-F1
#
_entry.id   AF-A0A543NJY1-F1
#
_cell.length_a   1.000
_cell.length_b   1.000
_cell.length_c   1.000
_cell.angle_alpha   90.00
_cell.angle_beta   90.00
_cell.angle_gamma   90.00
#
_symmetry.space_group_name_H-M   'P 1'
#
loop_
_entity.id
_entity.type
_entity.pdbx_description
1 polymer ?
#
loop_
_entity_poly.entity_id
_entity_poly.type
_entity_poly.pdbx_seq_one_letter_code
_entity_poly.pdbx_strand_id
1 'polypeptide(L)'
;MRYPLPLLLILALLAATGGAKTFLETAEHAADLPAWLLSELGACSCAVTPSGWTFSRMLGRVDHDEPDQAFSGWTAQGAESAETVTVDGKTMQAAHTGQTDMPQTQVVAAMNSHGEVLGQSAVAAGDENAAAEAFHATLKRETLHGRGLKRWPRSVEATR
;
A
#
# COMPACT_ATOMS: atom_id res chain seq x y z
N MET A 1 21.80 -13.01 0.21
CA MET A 1 20.36 -13.29 0.31
C MET A 1 20.03 -14.38 -0.70
N ARG A 2 19.21 -15.39 -0.33
CA ARG A 2 18.86 -16.51 -1.23
C ARG A 2 17.78 -16.17 -2.26
N TYR A 3 16.96 -15.15 -1.97
CA TYR A 3 15.89 -14.67 -2.83
C TYR A 3 16.11 -13.19 -3.16
N PRO A 4 15.94 -12.76 -4.43
CA PRO A 4 15.97 -11.34 -4.78
C PRO A 4 14.75 -10.62 -4.20
N LEU A 5 14.95 -9.37 -3.77
CA LEU A 5 13.88 -8.56 -3.17
C LEU A 5 12.65 -8.39 -4.09
N PRO A 6 12.81 -8.07 -5.40
CA PRO A 6 11.66 -7.94 -6.31
C PRO A 6 10.80 -9.21 -6.38
N LEU A 7 11.41 -10.39 -6.37
CA LEU A 7 10.67 -11.65 -6.38
C LEU A 7 9.81 -11.78 -5.11
N LEU A 8 10.38 -11.52 -3.94
CA LEU A 8 9.62 -11.61 -2.69
C LEU A 8 8.49 -10.58 -2.62
N LEU A 9 8.69 -9.37 -3.17
CA LEU A 9 7.65 -8.36 -3.24
C LEU A 9 6.51 -8.76 -4.19
N ILE A 10 6.83 -9.29 -5.37
CA ILE A 10 5.80 -9.74 -6.33
C ILE A 10 5.02 -10.94 -5.77
N LEU A 11 5.69 -11.90 -5.13
CA LEU A 11 5.02 -13.03 -4.48
C LEU A 11 4.09 -12.59 -3.35
N ALA A 12 4.52 -11.63 -2.53
CA ALA A 12 3.69 -11.05 -1.47
C ALA A 12 2.48 -10.31 -2.07
N LEU A 13 2.68 -9.55 -3.15
CA LEU A 13 1.60 -8.85 -3.85
C LEU A 13 0.57 -9.83 -4.44
N LEU A 14 1.03 -10.86 -5.16
CA LEU A 14 0.15 -11.90 -5.72
C LEU A 14 -0.68 -12.58 -4.62
N ALA A 15 -0.03 -12.99 -3.53
CA ALA A 15 -0.72 -13.60 -2.40
C ALA A 15 -1.75 -12.65 -1.78
N ALA A 16 -1.42 -11.38 -1.58
CA ALA A 16 -2.33 -10.38 -1.05
C ALA A 16 -3.56 -10.17 -1.97
N THR A 17 -3.34 -10.11 -3.30
CA THR A 17 -4.46 -10.05 -4.26
C THR A 17 -5.30 -11.33 -4.26
N GLY A 18 -4.70 -12.48 -3.96
CA GLY A 18 -5.39 -13.75 -3.72
C GLY A 18 -6.12 -13.82 -2.36
N GLY A 19 -6.01 -12.79 -1.52
CA GLY A 19 -6.67 -12.71 -0.21
C GLY A 19 -5.87 -13.31 0.95
N ALA A 20 -4.57 -13.55 0.80
CA ALA A 20 -3.71 -13.96 1.91
C ALA A 20 -3.67 -12.87 2.99
N LYS A 21 -3.87 -13.28 4.24
CA LYS A 21 -3.92 -12.41 5.43
C LYS A 21 -2.72 -12.63 6.35
N THR A 22 -1.99 -13.72 6.14
CA THR A 22 -0.83 -14.08 6.96
C THR A 22 0.42 -14.36 6.11
N PHE A 23 1.60 -14.26 6.72
CA PHE A 23 2.86 -14.63 6.06
C PHE A 23 2.93 -16.13 5.74
N LEU A 24 2.20 -16.97 6.48
CA LEU A 24 2.08 -18.39 6.19
C LEU A 24 1.28 -18.61 4.90
N GLU A 25 0.08 -18.04 4.81
CA GLU A 25 -0.75 -18.09 3.60
C GLU A 25 -0.02 -17.48 2.40
N THR A 26 0.80 -16.46 2.61
CA THR A 26 1.66 -15.89 1.56
C THR A 26 2.67 -16.91 1.03
N ALA A 27 3.29 -17.68 1.92
CA ALA A 27 4.25 -18.72 1.54
C ALA A 27 3.57 -19.92 0.86
N GLU A 28 2.38 -20.29 1.31
CA GLU A 28 1.55 -21.32 0.68
C GLU A 28 1.13 -20.89 -0.71
N HIS A 29 0.62 -19.66 -0.87
CA HIS A 29 0.27 -19.11 -2.17
C HIS A 29 1.47 -19.10 -3.12
N ALA A 30 2.66 -18.70 -2.63
CA ALA A 30 3.89 -18.74 -3.42
C ALA A 30 4.31 -20.17 -3.81
N ALA A 31 4.00 -21.18 -2.99
CA ALA A 31 4.26 -22.58 -3.30
C ALA A 31 3.30 -23.14 -4.36
N ASP A 32 2.08 -22.61 -4.41
CA ASP A 32 1.03 -23.04 -5.34
C ASP A 32 1.15 -22.39 -6.73
N LEU A 33 2.05 -21.41 -6.91
CA LEU A 33 2.28 -20.79 -8.21
C LEU A 33 2.92 -21.77 -9.20
N PRO A 34 2.47 -21.77 -10.46
CA PRO A 34 3.02 -22.68 -11.45
C PRO A 34 4.48 -22.35 -11.77
N ALA A 35 5.29 -23.39 -12.00
CA ALA A 35 6.74 -23.26 -12.19
C ALA A 35 7.13 -22.31 -13.35
N TRP A 36 6.31 -22.22 -14.40
CA TRP A 36 6.55 -21.30 -15.52
C TRP A 36 6.47 -19.84 -15.09
N LEU A 37 5.51 -19.48 -14.21
CA LEU A 37 5.36 -18.12 -13.70
C LEU A 37 6.52 -17.76 -12.77
N LEU A 38 6.94 -18.70 -11.93
CA LEU A 38 8.13 -18.53 -11.09
C LEU A 38 9.40 -18.32 -11.93
N SER A 39 9.52 -19.02 -13.07
CA SER A 39 10.63 -18.85 -14.01
C SER A 39 10.63 -17.45 -14.64
N GLU A 40 9.49 -16.95 -15.11
CA GLU A 40 9.34 -15.59 -15.65
C GLU A 40 9.68 -14.52 -14.61
N LEU A 41 9.35 -14.76 -13.35
CA LEU A 41 9.67 -13.88 -12.22
C LEU A 41 11.15 -13.95 -11.78
N GLY A 42 11.98 -14.76 -12.47
CA GLY A 42 13.42 -14.87 -12.19
C GLY A 42 13.75 -15.81 -11.01
N ALA A 43 12.83 -16.68 -10.60
CA ALA A 43 13.06 -17.65 -9.53
C ALA A 43 13.94 -18.85 -9.96
N CYS A 44 14.48 -18.86 -11.19
CA CYS A 44 15.26 -19.97 -11.76
C CYS A 44 16.44 -20.45 -10.90
N SER A 45 16.96 -19.62 -9.99
CA SER A 45 18.04 -19.96 -9.05
C SER A 45 17.57 -20.45 -7.68
N CYS A 46 16.27 -20.43 -7.40
CA CYS A 46 15.68 -20.71 -6.09
C CYS A 46 14.97 -22.06 -6.10
N ALA A 47 15.71 -23.13 -5.79
CA ALA A 47 15.15 -24.49 -5.73
C ALA A 47 14.15 -24.73 -4.59
N VAL A 48 13.94 -23.75 -3.70
CA VAL A 48 13.12 -23.87 -2.48
C VAL A 48 12.19 -22.66 -2.39
N THR A 49 10.90 -22.87 -2.12
CA THR A 49 9.92 -21.80 -1.90
C THR A 49 10.26 -20.99 -0.64
N PRO A 50 10.13 -19.64 -0.67
CA PRO A 50 10.35 -18.83 0.53
C PRO A 50 9.39 -19.23 1.66
N SER A 51 9.91 -19.34 2.88
CA SER A 51 9.08 -19.61 4.06
C SER A 51 8.37 -18.35 4.56
N GLY A 52 7.30 -18.51 5.36
CA GLY A 52 6.62 -17.37 6.00
C GLY A 52 7.56 -16.50 6.85
N TRP A 53 8.58 -17.09 7.49
CA TRP A 53 9.60 -16.32 8.22
C TRP A 53 10.48 -15.46 7.30
N THR A 54 10.72 -15.93 6.06
CA THR A 54 11.45 -15.16 5.05
C THR A 54 10.66 -13.92 4.65
N PHE A 55 9.35 -14.05 4.43
CA PHE A 55 8.46 -12.91 4.16
C PHE A 55 8.39 -11.97 5.36
N SER A 56 8.19 -12.48 6.57
CA SER A 56 8.12 -11.66 7.79
C SER A 56 9.39 -10.83 7.99
N ARG A 57 10.58 -11.43 7.83
CA ARG A 57 11.86 -10.73 7.98
C ARG A 57 12.11 -9.73 6.86
N MET A 58 11.70 -10.03 5.63
CA MET A 58 11.85 -9.13 4.50
C MET A 58 10.93 -7.92 4.67
N LEU A 59 9.63 -8.16 4.84
CA LEU A 59 8.63 -7.10 4.93
C LEU A 59 8.85 -6.22 6.16
N GLY A 60 9.23 -6.78 7.31
CA GLY A 60 9.56 -5.98 8.49
C GLY A 60 10.85 -5.14 8.38
N ARG A 61 11.57 -5.20 7.25
CA ARG A 61 12.78 -4.40 6.98
C ARG A 61 12.62 -3.49 5.76
N VAL A 62 11.54 -3.65 5.01
CA VAL A 62 11.23 -2.81 3.87
C VAL A 62 10.53 -1.57 4.42
N ASP A 63 10.97 -0.40 3.95
CA ASP A 63 10.19 0.81 4.11
C ASP A 63 8.92 0.64 3.29
N HIS A 64 7.75 0.59 3.92
CA HIS A 64 6.48 0.30 3.24
C HIS A 64 5.99 1.47 2.39
N ASP A 65 6.48 2.68 2.63
CA ASP A 65 6.08 3.88 1.90
C ASP A 65 6.70 3.89 0.48
N GLU A 66 7.94 3.40 0.35
CA GLU A 66 8.65 3.32 -0.93
C GLU A 66 7.95 2.43 -1.98
N PRO A 67 7.56 1.17 -1.69
CA PRO A 67 6.80 0.36 -2.62
C PRO A 67 5.39 0.90 -2.84
N ASP A 68 4.69 1.43 -1.82
CA ASP A 68 3.37 2.04 -2.01
C ASP A 68 3.44 3.20 -3.01
N GLN A 69 4.43 4.09 -2.87
CA GLN A 69 4.67 5.18 -3.80
C GLN A 69 5.03 4.70 -5.21
N ALA A 70 5.84 3.65 -5.32
CA ALA A 70 6.20 3.08 -6.62
C ALA A 70 4.99 2.45 -7.32
N PHE A 71 4.16 1.70 -6.60
CA PHE A 71 2.96 1.06 -7.14
C PHE A 71 1.89 2.08 -7.51
N SER A 72 1.61 3.04 -6.64
CA SER A 72 0.68 4.13 -6.93
C SER A 72 1.14 5.02 -8.08
N GLY A 73 2.44 5.29 -8.16
CA GLY A 73 3.04 6.00 -9.30
C GLY A 73 2.90 5.22 -10.61
N TRP A 74 3.05 3.89 -10.58
CA TRP A 74 2.86 3.03 -11.73
C TRP A 74 1.39 2.95 -12.17
N THR A 75 0.44 2.78 -11.25
CA THR A 75 -1.00 2.78 -11.57
C THR A 75 -1.44 4.14 -12.12
N ALA A 76 -0.92 5.23 -11.57
CA ALA A 76 -1.21 6.58 -12.04
C ALA A 76 -0.69 6.87 -13.46
N GLN A 77 0.30 6.12 -13.99
CA GLN A 77 0.73 6.27 -15.39
C GLN A 77 -0.32 5.79 -16.40
N GLY A 78 -1.21 4.88 -15.99
CA GLY A 78 -2.34 4.42 -16.79
C GLY A 78 -3.61 5.24 -16.58
N ALA A 79 -3.64 6.06 -15.53
CA ALA A 79 -4.77 6.89 -15.15
C ALA A 79 -4.86 8.16 -16.01
N GLU A 80 -6.06 8.54 -16.41
CA GLU A 80 -6.30 9.87 -16.97
C GLU A 80 -6.14 10.95 -15.86
N SER A 81 -5.72 12.15 -16.25
CA SER A 81 -5.52 13.27 -15.32
C SER A 81 -6.80 13.56 -14.54
N ALA A 82 -6.74 13.40 -13.21
CA ALA A 82 -7.89 13.56 -12.34
C ALA A 82 -8.19 15.03 -12.03
N GLU A 83 -9.43 15.46 -12.24
CA GLU A 83 -9.89 16.81 -11.86
C GLU A 83 -10.14 16.93 -10.34
N THR A 84 -10.34 15.80 -9.64
CA THR A 84 -10.63 15.75 -8.20
C THR A 84 -10.04 14.50 -7.54
N VAL A 85 -9.50 14.68 -6.33
CA VAL A 85 -8.98 13.61 -5.48
C VAL A 85 -9.83 13.56 -4.21
N THR A 86 -10.36 12.38 -3.89
CA THR A 86 -11.06 12.10 -2.64
C THR A 86 -10.11 11.44 -1.67
N VAL A 87 -10.19 11.79 -0.39
CA VAL A 87 -9.42 11.21 0.69
C VAL A 87 -10.37 10.51 1.65
N ASP A 88 -10.14 9.22 1.92
CA ASP A 88 -11.02 8.37 2.72
C ASP A 88 -10.25 7.62 3.81
N GLY A 89 -10.82 7.55 5.01
CA GLY A 89 -10.27 6.81 6.14
C GLY A 89 -10.70 5.34 6.08
N LYS A 90 -9.74 4.44 5.96
CA LYS A 90 -9.92 2.98 5.93
C LYS A 90 -9.39 2.33 7.20
N THR A 91 -10.12 1.33 7.68
CA THR A 91 -9.61 0.43 8.73
C THR A 91 -9.18 -0.89 8.08
N MET A 92 -7.94 -1.30 8.28
CA MET A 92 -7.45 -2.56 7.76
C MET A 92 -8.06 -3.74 8.53
N GLN A 93 -8.73 -4.63 7.80
CA GLN A 93 -9.23 -5.86 8.37
C GLN A 93 -8.06 -6.80 8.71
N ALA A 94 -8.09 -7.38 9.91
CA ALA A 94 -7.09 -8.33 10.43
C ALA A 94 -5.65 -7.79 10.65
N ALA A 95 -5.41 -6.49 10.51
CA ALA A 95 -4.14 -5.85 10.86
C ALA A 95 -4.18 -5.31 12.29
N HIS A 96 -3.88 -6.17 13.26
CA HIS A 96 -3.84 -5.82 14.67
C HIS A 96 -2.49 -5.20 15.06
N THR A 97 -2.52 -4.03 15.70
CA THR A 97 -1.31 -3.31 16.13
C THR A 97 -0.69 -3.86 17.42
N GLY A 98 -1.39 -4.79 18.09
CA GLY A 98 -1.01 -5.28 19.42
C GLY A 98 -1.15 -4.24 20.53
N GLN A 99 -1.60 -3.02 20.23
CA GLN A 99 -1.90 -1.98 21.20
C GLN A 99 -3.36 -2.05 21.66
N THR A 100 -3.56 -1.81 22.95
CA THR A 100 -4.88 -1.88 23.60
C THR A 100 -5.84 -0.79 23.10
N ASP A 101 -5.32 0.39 22.77
CA ASP A 101 -6.14 1.57 22.46
C ASP A 101 -6.51 1.71 20.98
N MET A 102 -5.77 1.04 20.09
CA MET A 102 -6.09 0.94 18.65
C MET A 102 -6.00 -0.52 18.22
N PRO A 103 -7.07 -1.32 18.41
CA PRO A 103 -7.02 -2.76 18.11
C PRO A 103 -6.82 -3.08 16.63
N GLN A 104 -6.98 -2.09 15.73
CA GLN A 104 -6.83 -2.25 14.28
C GLN A 104 -6.05 -1.09 13.68
N THR A 105 -5.31 -1.39 12.60
CA THR A 105 -4.53 -0.41 11.85
C THR A 105 -5.45 0.45 10.99
N GLN A 106 -5.37 1.77 11.16
CA GLN A 106 -6.08 2.75 10.34
C GLN A 106 -5.16 3.32 9.26
N VAL A 107 -5.72 3.62 8.10
CA VAL A 107 -5.01 4.09 6.91
C VAL A 107 -5.88 5.12 6.21
N VAL A 108 -5.30 6.21 5.73
CA VAL A 108 -5.98 7.14 4.83
C VAL A 108 -5.57 6.81 3.40
N ALA A 109 -6.54 6.69 2.50
CA ALA A 109 -6.33 6.42 1.08
C ALA A 109 -6.81 7.61 0.24
N ALA A 110 -5.99 8.05 -0.72
CA ALA A 110 -6.44 8.98 -1.73
C ALA A 110 -6.83 8.23 -3.00
N MET A 111 -7.92 8.65 -3.62
CA MET A 111 -8.41 8.08 -4.87
C MET A 111 -8.84 9.19 -5.83
N ASN A 112 -8.67 8.97 -7.12
CA ASN A 112 -9.18 9.89 -8.12
C ASN A 112 -10.70 9.70 -8.34
N SER A 113 -11.29 10.58 -9.14
CA SER A 113 -12.69 10.52 -9.55
C SER A 113 -13.10 9.24 -10.29
N HIS A 114 -12.13 8.46 -10.79
CA HIS A 114 -12.34 7.19 -11.47
C HIS A 114 -12.26 5.98 -10.52
N GLY A 115 -11.98 6.22 -9.24
CA GLY A 115 -11.86 5.17 -8.21
C GLY A 115 -10.48 4.53 -8.12
N GLU A 116 -9.48 5.06 -8.82
CA GLU A 116 -8.10 4.56 -8.77
C GLU A 116 -7.40 5.14 -7.53
N VAL A 117 -6.76 4.27 -6.75
CA VAL A 117 -6.02 4.67 -5.55
C VAL A 117 -4.68 5.27 -5.95
N LEU A 118 -4.46 6.52 -5.55
CA LEU A 118 -3.24 7.30 -5.80
C LEU A 118 -2.16 7.09 -4.73
N GLY A 119 -2.49 6.36 -3.66
CA GLY A 119 -1.59 5.97 -2.58
C GLY A 119 -2.31 5.95 -1.23
N GLN A 120 -1.61 5.46 -0.22
CA GLN A 120 -2.14 5.30 1.13
C GLN A 120 -1.12 5.72 2.20
N SER A 121 -1.60 6.16 3.37
CA SER A 121 -0.75 6.49 4.51
C SER A 121 -1.35 5.92 5.79
N ALA A 122 -0.52 5.30 6.62
CA ALA A 122 -0.94 4.86 7.94
C ALA A 122 -1.37 6.07 8.81
N VAL A 123 -2.37 5.84 9.65
CA VAL A 123 -2.85 6.82 10.63
C VAL A 123 -2.13 6.55 11.95
N ALA A 124 -1.32 7.52 12.37
CA ALA A 124 -0.63 7.46 13.66
C ALA A 124 -1.55 8.00 14.78
N ALA A 125 -1.69 7.22 15.85
CA ALA A 125 -2.42 7.61 17.06
C ALA A 125 -3.89 8.09 16.83
N GLY A 126 -4.53 7.62 15.75
CA GLY A 126 -5.92 7.96 15.42
C GLY A 126 -6.11 9.36 14.80
N ASP A 127 -5.04 10.09 14.46
CA ASP A 127 -5.15 11.40 13.83
C ASP A 127 -5.24 11.27 12.30
N GLU A 128 -6.45 11.00 11.81
CA GLU A 128 -6.74 10.87 10.37
C GLU A 128 -6.51 12.18 9.61
N ASN A 129 -6.71 13.34 10.25
CA ASN A 129 -6.51 14.64 9.62
C ASN A 129 -5.03 14.89 9.33
N ALA A 130 -4.15 14.59 10.30
CA ALA A 130 -2.71 14.68 10.09
C ALA A 130 -2.23 13.75 8.95
N ALA A 131 -2.77 12.54 8.88
CA ALA A 131 -2.46 11.60 7.79
C ALA A 131 -2.95 12.11 6.43
N ALA A 132 -4.14 12.70 6.36
CA ALA A 132 -4.67 13.32 5.14
C ALA A 132 -3.84 14.53 4.68
N GLU A 133 -3.40 15.38 5.61
CA GLU A 133 -2.55 16.53 5.32
C GLU A 133 -1.16 16.11 4.81
N ALA A 134 -0.56 15.10 5.43
CA ALA A 134 0.70 14.51 4.97
C ALA A 134 0.56 13.93 3.55
N PHE A 135 -0.53 13.21 3.28
CA PHE A 135 -0.78 12.65 1.96
C PHE A 135 -0.97 13.73 0.88
N HIS A 136 -1.72 14.80 1.21
CA HIS A 136 -1.88 15.95 0.32
C HIS A 136 -0.54 16.67 0.02
N ALA A 137 0.40 16.69 0.97
CA ALA A 137 1.73 17.24 0.73
C ALA A 137 2.57 16.38 -0.24
N THR A 138 2.35 15.07 -0.27
CA THR A 138 3.04 14.11 -1.16
C THR A 138 2.47 14.10 -2.57
N LEU A 139 1.18 14.44 -2.73
CA LEU A 139 0.56 14.67 -4.04
C LEU A 139 1.20 15.90 -4.70
N LYS A 140 2.14 15.67 -5.62
CA LYS A 140 2.75 16.75 -6.42
C LYS A 140 1.65 17.55 -7.11
N ARG A 141 1.83 18.87 -7.21
CA ARG A 141 0.94 19.81 -7.93
C ARG A 141 0.55 19.34 -9.34
N GLU A 142 1.37 18.50 -9.96
CA GLU A 142 1.16 17.93 -11.30
C GLU A 142 -0.02 16.95 -11.36
N THR A 143 -0.31 16.21 -10.28
CA THR A 143 -1.50 15.34 -10.16
C THR A 143 -2.79 16.14 -10.01
N LEU A 144 -2.67 17.44 -9.70
CA LEU A 144 -3.75 18.37 -9.41
C LEU A 144 -3.86 19.43 -10.51
N HIS A 145 -4.04 19.02 -11.76
CA HIS A 145 -4.31 19.95 -12.87
C HIS A 145 -5.78 19.84 -13.30
N GLY A 146 -6.61 20.72 -12.74
CA GLY A 146 -8.01 20.89 -13.09
C GLY A 146 -8.47 22.31 -12.72
N ARG A 147 -9.30 22.94 -13.57
CA ARG A 147 -9.73 24.36 -13.44
C ARG A 147 -10.69 24.61 -12.26
N GLY A 148 -10.84 23.66 -11.34
CA GLY A 148 -11.88 23.66 -10.29
C GLY A 148 -11.42 23.27 -8.88
N LEU A 149 -10.11 23.11 -8.62
CA LEU A 149 -9.64 22.75 -7.28
C LEU A 149 -9.92 23.85 -6.26
N LYS A 150 -11.01 23.70 -5.49
CA LYS A 150 -11.27 24.51 -4.30
C LYS A 150 -10.20 24.17 -3.27
N ARG A 151 -9.38 25.18 -2.93
CA ARG A 151 -8.43 25.15 -1.83
C ARG A 151 -9.16 24.67 -0.56
N TRP A 152 -8.66 23.62 0.08
CA TRP A 152 -9.06 23.24 1.43
C TRP A 152 -8.80 24.45 2.36
N PRO A 153 -9.82 24.98 3.07
CA PRO A 153 -9.57 26.02 4.05
C PRO A 153 -8.70 25.43 5.16
N ARG A 154 -7.46 25.93 5.29
CA ARG A 154 -6.65 25.67 6.47
C ARG A 154 -7.42 26.20 7.67
N SER A 155 -7.49 25.39 8.73
CA SER A 155 -8.21 25.55 9.99
C SER A 155 -9.75 25.51 9.92
N VAL A 156 -10.31 24.37 10.32
CA VAL A 156 -11.56 24.38 11.08
C VAL A 156 -11.15 24.71 12.51
N GLU A 157 -11.30 25.97 12.90
CA GLU A 157 -11.22 26.35 14.31
C GLU A 157 -12.27 25.54 15.07
N ALA A 158 -11.79 24.65 15.95
CA ALA A 158 -12.61 23.95 16.91
C ALA A 158 -13.37 24.98 17.74
N THR A 159 -14.64 25.17 17.42
CA THR A 159 -15.54 25.99 18.21
C THR A 159 -15.92 25.16 19.44
N ARG A 160 -15.61 25.72 20.61
CA ARG A 160 -15.78 25.18 21.96
C ARG A 160 -17.14 24.57 22.24
#